data_AF-A0A973FEU1-F1
#
_entry.id   AF-A0A973FEU1-F1
#
_cell.length_a   1.000
_cell.length_b   1.000
_cell.length_c   1.000
_cell.angle_alpha   90.00
_cell.angle_beta   90.00
_cell.angle_gamma   90.00
#
_symmetry.space_group_name_H-M   'P 1'
#
loop_
_entity.id
_entity.type
_entity.pdbx_description
1 polymer ?
#
loop_
_entity_poly.entity_id
_entity_poly.type
_entity_poly.pdbx_seq_one_letter_code
_entity_poly.pdbx_strand_id
1 'polypeptide(L)'
;MNMEFRERPIDRQAAAFLCRGATGNDASILRLVVSLLSQAVGQGDVCIGIDDIASVKLTDGEELDVSLPETAELYRMLGNLPSVGRPGERRPLVLDAAGRLYLYRYWRYEQLVAAGIVSGCALFAENIDPDTLSEGLERLFPSDGERGEDRQRRAAEAGVLRHLSVISGGPGTGKTSTVVRILALLLEQPDGLAQRIAMAAPTGKAAARLKASIASMRDSLRCDESIKKAIPAEVTTIHRLLGSLPGASAFRHHAGNPLPYDTVIVDEASMIDLSLMSALLTALPGNSRLILLGDRHQLSSVEAGAVLGDICKAGETPGALNEGSVTILERNFRFREGSGIAELSNAVNSGNPTETMQLLNDEARPAIRWRQIPEKSELRPALATSIIDGYRAYLEAGTPAEALSRFDRFRVLCALREGPWGVTGLNRTVESLLAAAGLIEPTGDNWRGRPVLVTENDYMHKLFNGDIGIILPDGSPENILRAFFPMPDGSIRTLPSELLPEHETAFAMTVHKSQGSEFDHVLMLLPPTDSPVLTRELVYTGITRARVSIEILGNEPVFSKAVQRRTERRSGLQDALGAHHGV
;
A
#
# COMPACT_ATOMS: atom_id res chain seq x y z
N MET A 1 -0.99 -27.11 -0.14
CA MET A 1 0.03 -26.06 -0.34
C MET A 1 1.31 -26.57 0.32
N ASN A 2 2.45 -26.64 -0.37
CA ASN A 2 3.70 -27.04 0.30
C ASN A 2 4.27 -25.82 1.02
N MET A 3 4.04 -25.70 2.32
CA MET A 3 4.78 -24.73 3.15
C MET A 3 6.19 -25.27 3.36
N GLU A 4 7.18 -24.60 2.77
CA GLU A 4 8.59 -24.88 3.02
C GLU A 4 9.00 -24.14 4.31
N PHE A 5 9.36 -24.89 5.35
CA PHE A 5 9.74 -24.32 6.64
C PHE A 5 11.15 -23.75 6.56
N ARG A 6 11.29 -22.46 6.88
CA ARG A 6 12.60 -21.80 6.99
C ARG A 6 12.58 -20.90 8.22
N GLU A 7 13.14 -21.40 9.32
CA GLU A 7 13.11 -20.73 10.62
C GLU A 7 14.02 -19.50 10.63
N ARG A 8 13.48 -18.30 10.90
CA ARG A 8 14.31 -17.11 11.14
C ARG A 8 14.78 -17.11 12.60
N PRO A 9 15.89 -16.42 12.92
CA PRO A 9 16.37 -16.30 14.31
C PRO A 9 15.30 -15.80 15.28
N ILE A 10 14.45 -14.87 14.85
CA ILE A 10 13.34 -14.34 15.66
C ILE A 10 12.26 -15.39 15.94
N ASP A 11 11.96 -16.26 14.96
CA ASP A 11 10.96 -17.32 15.09
C ASP A 11 11.40 -18.32 16.16
N ARG A 12 12.67 -18.75 16.09
CA ARG A 12 13.31 -19.64 17.05
C ARG A 12 13.28 -19.09 18.48
N GLN A 13 13.62 -17.80 18.64
CA GLN A 13 13.66 -17.16 19.96
C GLN A 13 12.26 -16.93 20.53
N ALA A 14 11.29 -16.54 19.70
CA ALA A 14 9.90 -16.40 20.11
C ALA A 14 9.33 -17.75 20.59
N ALA A 15 9.60 -18.81 19.84
CA ALA A 15 9.22 -20.16 20.21
C ALA A 15 9.87 -20.61 21.53
N ALA A 16 11.18 -20.42 21.68
CA ALA A 16 11.89 -20.74 22.92
C ALA A 16 11.36 -19.94 24.14
N PHE A 17 10.95 -18.68 23.95
CA PHE A 17 10.37 -17.86 25.02
C PHE A 17 8.97 -18.33 25.41
N LEU A 18 8.09 -18.58 24.44
CA LEU A 18 6.70 -18.96 24.67
C LEU A 18 6.54 -20.41 25.17
N CYS A 19 7.54 -21.27 24.92
CA CYS A 19 7.52 -22.67 25.33
C CYS A 19 8.19 -22.96 26.69
N ARG A 20 8.66 -21.94 27.44
CA ARG A 20 9.39 -22.15 28.72
C ARG A 20 8.62 -22.94 29.79
N GLY A 21 7.30 -23.05 29.67
CA GLY A 21 6.44 -23.82 30.58
C GLY A 21 5.96 -25.18 30.06
N ALA A 22 6.35 -25.59 28.85
CA ALA A 22 5.99 -26.88 28.27
C ALA A 22 7.14 -27.89 28.41
N THR A 23 6.83 -29.16 28.65
CA THR A 23 7.82 -30.24 28.77
C THR A 23 7.47 -31.42 27.86
N GLY A 24 8.47 -32.16 27.37
CA GLY A 24 8.24 -33.36 26.56
C GLY A 24 7.86 -33.06 25.11
N ASN A 25 7.13 -33.99 24.49
CA ASN A 25 6.78 -33.92 23.06
C ASN A 25 5.89 -32.70 22.72
N ASP A 26 5.00 -32.32 23.64
CA ASP A 26 4.12 -31.15 23.50
C ASP A 26 4.92 -29.85 23.37
N ALA A 27 6.09 -29.76 24.01
CA ALA A 27 6.98 -28.60 23.91
C ALA A 27 7.61 -28.48 22.52
N SER A 28 8.00 -29.61 21.92
CA SER A 28 8.58 -29.66 20.58
C SER A 28 7.56 -29.30 19.51
N ILE A 29 6.33 -29.83 19.63
CA ILE A 29 5.22 -29.48 18.72
C ILE A 29 4.84 -28.00 18.89
N LEU A 30 4.68 -27.52 20.13
CA LEU A 30 4.39 -26.10 20.39
C LEU A 30 5.48 -25.18 19.82
N ARG A 31 6.76 -25.56 19.94
CA ARG A 31 7.87 -24.79 19.39
C ARG A 31 7.73 -24.65 17.87
N LEU A 32 7.49 -25.75 17.17
CA LEU A 32 7.28 -25.74 15.72
C LEU A 32 6.05 -24.89 15.33
N VAL A 33 4.93 -25.08 16.03
CA VAL A 33 3.69 -24.30 15.81
C VAL A 33 3.93 -22.80 15.98
N VAL A 34 4.66 -22.39 17.02
CA VAL A 34 5.00 -20.98 17.26
C VAL A 34 5.95 -20.44 16.19
N SER A 35 6.95 -21.23 15.77
CA SER A 35 7.85 -20.83 14.67
C SER A 35 7.08 -20.64 13.36
N LEU A 36 6.14 -21.53 13.03
CA LEU A 36 5.26 -21.42 11.87
C LEU A 36 4.34 -20.19 11.94
N LEU A 37 3.73 -19.94 13.09
CA LEU A 37 2.91 -18.74 13.31
C LEU A 37 3.73 -17.46 13.20
N SER A 38 4.93 -17.42 13.79
CA SER A 38 5.84 -16.27 13.70
C SER A 38 6.30 -16.03 12.25
N GLN A 39 6.59 -17.10 11.51
CA GLN A 39 6.91 -17.05 10.09
C GLN A 39 5.74 -16.50 9.27
N ALA A 40 4.52 -17.02 9.48
CA ALA A 40 3.29 -16.56 8.80
C ALA A 40 3.03 -15.07 9.05
N VAL A 41 3.13 -14.63 10.31
CA VAL A 41 3.05 -13.21 10.68
C VAL A 41 4.12 -12.38 9.97
N GLY A 42 5.34 -12.91 9.88
CA GLY A 42 6.43 -12.28 9.15
C GLY A 42 6.23 -12.18 7.64
N GLN A 43 5.32 -12.99 7.07
CA GLN A 43 4.93 -12.99 5.66
C GLN A 43 3.66 -12.17 5.40
N GLY A 44 3.04 -11.64 6.46
CA GLY A 44 1.89 -10.74 6.37
C GLY A 44 0.56 -11.37 6.80
N ASP A 45 0.54 -12.63 7.23
CA ASP A 45 -0.65 -13.25 7.82
C ASP A 45 -0.93 -12.68 9.22
N VAL A 46 -2.19 -12.67 9.64
CA VAL A 46 -2.59 -12.30 11.01
C VAL A 46 -2.65 -13.55 11.90
N CYS A 47 -2.99 -14.69 11.31
CA CYS A 47 -3.15 -15.99 11.96
C CYS A 47 -2.73 -17.14 11.03
N ILE A 48 -2.64 -18.34 11.58
CA ILE A 48 -2.47 -19.58 10.81
C ILE A 48 -3.58 -20.58 11.17
N GLY A 49 -4.13 -21.28 10.19
CA GLY A 49 -5.10 -22.34 10.41
C GLY A 49 -4.42 -23.62 10.91
N ILE A 50 -5.09 -24.39 11.77
CA ILE A 50 -4.55 -25.66 12.26
C ILE A 50 -4.41 -26.69 11.14
N ASP A 51 -5.29 -26.69 10.14
CA ASP A 51 -5.16 -27.55 8.95
C ASP A 51 -3.87 -27.25 8.16
N ASP A 52 -3.51 -25.98 8.08
CA ASP A 52 -2.27 -25.56 7.42
C ASP A 52 -1.05 -26.01 8.21
N ILE A 53 -1.11 -25.89 9.55
CA ILE A 53 -0.04 -26.40 10.42
C ILE A 53 0.09 -27.91 10.25
N ALA A 54 -0.99 -28.66 10.36
CA ALA A 54 -0.99 -30.13 10.29
C ALA A 54 -0.51 -30.67 8.93
N SER A 55 -0.63 -29.87 7.86
CA SER A 55 -0.20 -30.25 6.51
C SER A 55 1.24 -29.84 6.16
N VAL A 56 1.97 -29.16 7.06
CA VAL A 56 3.37 -28.80 6.84
C VAL A 56 4.23 -30.05 6.69
N LYS A 57 4.98 -30.12 5.58
CA LYS A 57 6.02 -31.12 5.39
C LYS A 57 7.35 -30.53 5.84
N LEU A 58 7.88 -31.05 6.94
CA LEU A 58 9.24 -30.75 7.37
C LEU A 58 10.19 -31.33 6.32
N THR A 59 10.99 -30.47 5.69
CA THR A 59 12.03 -30.89 4.75
C THR A 59 13.33 -31.09 5.52
N ASP A 60 13.99 -32.22 5.29
CA ASP A 60 15.20 -32.65 6.00
C ASP A 60 16.27 -31.53 6.01
N GLY A 61 16.59 -31.00 7.19
CA GLY A 61 17.62 -29.97 7.31
C GLY A 61 17.86 -29.37 8.70
N GLU A 62 16.91 -29.36 9.63
CA GLU A 62 17.13 -28.83 10.99
C GLU A 62 16.40 -29.67 12.07
N GLU A 63 17.15 -30.04 13.12
CA GLU A 63 16.92 -30.62 14.47
C GLU A 63 15.51 -30.90 15.07
N LEU A 64 14.39 -30.76 14.37
CA LEU A 64 13.06 -31.05 14.88
C LEU A 64 12.54 -32.39 14.32
N ASP A 65 12.94 -33.50 14.93
CA ASP A 65 12.36 -34.84 14.71
C ASP A 65 10.96 -34.91 15.35
N VAL A 66 10.00 -34.15 14.78
CA VAL A 66 8.66 -33.97 15.34
C VAL A 66 7.61 -34.34 14.29
N SER A 67 6.87 -35.41 14.55
CA SER A 67 5.67 -35.74 13.78
C SER A 67 4.50 -34.88 14.25
N LEU A 68 3.91 -34.08 13.35
CA LEU A 68 2.72 -33.32 13.66
C LEU A 68 1.50 -34.25 13.72
N PRO A 69 0.64 -34.13 14.75
CA PRO A 69 -0.58 -34.92 14.84
C PRO A 69 -1.64 -34.44 13.84
N GLU A 70 -2.68 -35.25 13.63
CA GLU A 70 -3.82 -34.86 12.78
C GLU A 70 -4.52 -33.61 13.33
N THR A 71 -5.20 -32.84 12.45
CA THR A 71 -5.84 -31.55 12.78
C THR A 71 -6.64 -31.59 14.10
N ALA A 72 -7.51 -32.59 14.28
CA ALA A 72 -8.38 -32.67 15.46
C ALA A 72 -7.60 -32.90 16.76
N GLU A 73 -6.55 -33.70 16.70
CA GLU A 73 -5.66 -33.93 17.84
C GLU A 73 -4.80 -32.70 18.11
N LEU A 74 -4.26 -32.05 17.08
CA LEU A 74 -3.50 -30.82 17.19
C LEU A 74 -4.32 -29.70 17.84
N TYR A 75 -5.57 -29.50 17.41
CA TYR A 75 -6.50 -28.53 18.00
C TYR A 75 -6.71 -28.79 19.49
N ARG A 76 -7.02 -30.03 19.86
CA ARG A 76 -7.27 -30.42 21.26
C ARG A 76 -6.02 -30.29 22.12
N MET A 77 -4.85 -30.69 21.61
CA MET A 77 -3.57 -30.57 22.29
C MET A 77 -3.25 -29.10 22.56
N LEU A 78 -3.27 -28.25 21.52
CA LEU A 78 -2.99 -26.82 21.65
C LEU A 78 -3.95 -26.14 22.63
N GLY A 79 -5.25 -26.46 22.56
CA GLY A 79 -6.26 -25.88 23.45
C GLY A 79 -6.10 -26.23 24.94
N ASN A 80 -5.31 -27.24 25.28
CA ASN A 80 -5.02 -27.61 26.67
C ASN A 80 -3.72 -26.98 27.20
N LEU A 81 -2.93 -26.30 26.36
CA LEU A 81 -1.66 -25.72 26.76
C LEU A 81 -1.87 -24.39 27.51
N PRO A 82 -1.14 -24.14 28.61
CA PRO A 82 -1.30 -22.92 29.40
C PRO A 82 -0.86 -21.64 28.68
N SER A 83 -0.12 -21.75 27.58
CA SER A 83 0.27 -20.61 26.74
C SER A 83 -0.78 -20.24 25.69
N VAL A 84 -1.81 -21.08 25.50
CA VAL A 84 -2.87 -20.92 24.51
C VAL A 84 -4.18 -20.63 25.25
N GLY A 85 -4.82 -19.52 24.91
CA GLY A 85 -6.12 -19.12 25.45
C GLY A 85 -7.22 -19.18 24.40
N ARG A 86 -8.46 -19.13 24.87
CA ARG A 86 -9.63 -18.88 24.02
C ARG A 86 -9.79 -17.38 23.73
N PRO A 87 -10.54 -16.97 22.70
CA PRO A 87 -10.86 -15.56 22.46
C PRO A 87 -11.35 -14.87 23.73
N GLY A 88 -10.74 -13.73 24.08
CA GLY A 88 -11.01 -12.98 25.32
C GLY A 88 -10.04 -13.27 26.46
N GLU A 89 -9.38 -14.42 26.48
CA GLU A 89 -8.40 -14.78 27.51
C GLU A 89 -7.04 -14.15 27.21
N ARG A 90 -6.42 -13.53 28.22
CA ARG A 90 -5.08 -12.92 28.10
C ARG A 90 -3.98 -13.97 28.23
N ARG A 91 -3.82 -14.79 27.19
CA ARG A 91 -2.69 -15.72 27.00
C ARG A 91 -1.83 -15.25 25.83
N PRO A 92 -0.54 -15.63 25.73
CA PRO A 92 0.31 -15.21 24.61
C PRO A 92 -0.19 -15.65 23.23
N LEU A 93 -0.81 -16.82 23.16
CA LEU A 93 -1.44 -17.37 21.96
C LEU A 93 -2.96 -17.41 22.15
N VAL A 94 -3.70 -17.23 21.06
CA VAL A 94 -5.16 -17.38 21.04
C VAL A 94 -5.53 -18.40 19.98
N LEU A 95 -6.31 -19.41 20.36
CA LEU A 95 -6.91 -20.38 19.46
C LEU A 95 -8.42 -20.17 19.43
N ASP A 96 -8.97 -19.80 18.28
CA ASP A 96 -10.40 -19.59 18.13
C ASP A 96 -11.16 -20.86 17.73
N ALA A 97 -12.49 -20.78 17.74
CA ALA A 97 -13.36 -21.91 17.41
C ALA A 97 -13.30 -22.33 15.93
N ALA A 98 -12.81 -21.46 15.04
CA ALA A 98 -12.61 -21.75 13.63
C ALA A 98 -11.26 -22.47 13.37
N GLY A 99 -10.49 -22.75 14.42
CA GLY A 99 -9.19 -23.42 14.29
C GLY A 99 -8.07 -22.49 13.85
N ARG A 100 -8.20 -21.17 14.06
CA ARG A 100 -7.15 -20.19 13.77
C ARG A 100 -6.34 -19.91 15.02
N LEU A 101 -5.02 -20.00 14.88
CA LEU A 101 -4.06 -19.69 15.92
C LEU A 101 -3.43 -18.30 15.67
N TYR A 102 -3.38 -17.48 16.71
CA TYR A 102 -2.90 -16.11 16.68
C TYR A 102 -1.83 -15.88 17.75
N LEU A 103 -0.95 -14.89 17.53
CA LEU A 103 -0.34 -14.18 18.64
C LEU A 103 -1.40 -13.22 19.22
N TYR A 104 -1.54 -13.18 20.54
CA TYR A 104 -2.59 -12.40 21.21
C TYR A 104 -2.69 -10.94 20.75
N ARG A 105 -1.54 -10.31 20.48
CA ARG A 105 -1.49 -8.93 20.00
C ARG A 105 -2.26 -8.75 18.69
N TYR A 106 -2.07 -9.65 17.71
CA TYR A 106 -2.73 -9.56 16.41
C TYR A 106 -4.21 -9.92 16.50
N TRP A 107 -4.57 -10.93 17.30
CA TRP A 107 -5.97 -11.20 17.61
C TRP A 107 -6.66 -9.97 18.21
N ARG A 108 -6.02 -9.29 19.18
CA ARG A 108 -6.57 -8.08 19.80
C ARG A 108 -6.71 -6.94 18.79
N TYR A 109 -5.72 -6.72 17.91
CA TYR A 109 -5.84 -5.70 16.87
C TYR A 109 -7.01 -5.99 15.92
N GLU A 110 -7.19 -7.24 15.51
CA GLU A 110 -8.31 -7.68 14.68
C GLU A 110 -9.65 -7.38 15.33
N GLN A 111 -9.83 -7.72 16.61
CA GLN A 111 -11.07 -7.44 17.34
C GLN A 111 -11.35 -5.93 17.49
N LEU A 112 -10.32 -5.14 17.78
CA LEU A 112 -10.47 -3.68 17.90
C LEU A 112 -10.83 -3.04 16.55
N VAL A 113 -10.23 -3.52 15.45
CA VAL A 113 -10.52 -3.04 14.10
C VAL A 113 -11.95 -3.42 13.71
N ALA A 114 -12.36 -4.67 13.91
CA ALA A 114 -13.72 -5.12 13.64
C ALA A 114 -14.77 -4.30 14.40
N ALA A 115 -14.59 -4.12 15.72
CA ALA A 115 -15.49 -3.34 16.56
C ALA A 115 -15.58 -1.87 16.11
N GLY A 116 -14.44 -1.25 15.79
CA GLY A 116 -14.39 0.13 15.32
C GLY A 116 -15.10 0.32 13.97
N ILE A 117 -14.92 -0.61 13.03
CA ILE A 117 -15.57 -0.57 11.71
C ILE A 117 -17.07 -0.76 11.85
N VAL A 118 -17.52 -1.81 12.56
CA VAL A 118 -18.95 -2.09 12.73
C VAL A 118 -19.65 -0.93 13.44
N SER A 119 -19.07 -0.41 14.53
CA SER A 119 -19.63 0.75 15.23
C SER A 119 -19.69 1.98 14.32
N GLY A 120 -18.64 2.26 13.56
CA GLY A 120 -18.61 3.41 12.65
C GLY A 120 -19.61 3.31 11.51
N CYS A 121 -19.83 2.11 10.97
CA CYS A 121 -20.84 1.85 9.94
C CYS A 121 -22.28 1.99 10.46
N ALA A 122 -22.50 1.79 11.77
CA ALA A 122 -23.82 1.87 12.41
C ALA A 122 -24.24 3.30 12.79
N LEU A 123 -23.29 4.24 12.86
CA LEU A 123 -23.53 5.60 13.30
C LEU A 123 -23.68 6.57 12.12
N PHE A 124 -24.64 7.48 12.27
CA PHE A 124 -24.86 8.61 11.37
C PHE A 124 -24.36 9.89 12.03
N ALA A 125 -23.82 10.79 11.21
CA ALA A 125 -23.39 12.10 11.65
C ALA A 125 -24.60 12.92 12.11
N GLU A 126 -24.44 13.58 13.26
CA GLU A 126 -25.39 14.56 13.76
C GLU A 126 -25.23 15.91 13.02
N ASN A 127 -26.26 16.75 13.06
CA ASN A 127 -26.26 18.11 12.50
C ASN A 127 -25.97 18.22 10.98
N ILE A 128 -26.43 17.25 10.20
CA ILE A 128 -26.46 17.36 8.74
C ILE A 128 -27.81 17.92 8.30
N ASP A 129 -27.79 19.00 7.52
CA ASP A 129 -28.98 19.58 6.92
C ASP A 129 -29.26 18.90 5.56
N PRO A 130 -30.38 18.16 5.42
CA PRO A 130 -30.68 17.43 4.19
C PRO A 130 -30.82 18.32 2.96
N ASP A 131 -31.38 19.52 3.10
CA ASP A 131 -31.61 20.43 1.99
C ASP A 131 -30.27 20.98 1.48
N THR A 132 -29.43 21.48 2.38
CA THR A 132 -28.06 21.94 2.05
C THR A 132 -27.22 20.82 1.42
N LEU A 133 -27.29 19.59 1.95
CA LEU A 133 -26.57 18.45 1.38
C LEU A 133 -27.06 18.11 -0.04
N SER A 134 -28.38 18.09 -0.26
CA SER A 134 -28.95 17.79 -1.58
C SER A 134 -28.54 18.83 -2.62
N GLU A 135 -28.65 20.13 -2.30
CA GLU A 135 -28.21 21.23 -3.18
C GLU A 135 -26.72 21.15 -3.49
N GLY A 136 -25.88 20.88 -2.49
CA GLY A 136 -24.44 20.69 -2.65
C GLY A 136 -24.10 19.51 -3.56
N LEU A 137 -24.78 18.37 -3.38
CA LEU A 137 -24.58 17.18 -4.21
C LEU A 137 -24.94 17.45 -5.68
N GLU A 138 -26.06 18.13 -5.95
CA GLU A 138 -26.46 18.50 -7.32
C GLU A 138 -25.45 19.46 -7.98
N ARG A 139 -24.93 20.42 -7.21
CA ARG A 139 -23.96 21.41 -7.71
C ARG A 139 -22.58 20.81 -7.98
N LEU A 140 -22.09 19.93 -7.10
CA LEU A 140 -20.75 19.37 -7.17
C LEU A 140 -20.67 18.07 -8.00
N PHE A 141 -21.78 17.37 -8.16
CA PHE A 141 -21.93 16.16 -8.96
C PHE A 141 -23.10 16.30 -9.96
N PRO A 142 -22.97 17.22 -10.95
CA PRO A 142 -24.01 17.39 -11.95
C PRO A 142 -24.20 16.10 -12.74
N SER A 143 -25.45 15.76 -13.03
CA SER A 143 -25.78 14.55 -13.80
C SER A 143 -25.38 14.75 -15.26
N ASP A 144 -24.35 14.06 -15.74
CA ASP A 144 -23.85 14.17 -17.13
C ASP A 144 -24.77 13.49 -18.18
N GLY A 145 -26.06 13.29 -17.89
CA GLY A 145 -27.04 12.74 -18.83
C GLY A 145 -26.88 11.25 -19.17
N GLU A 146 -25.77 10.60 -18.79
CA GLU A 146 -25.61 9.15 -18.89
C GLU A 146 -26.34 8.44 -17.73
N ARG A 147 -27.22 7.48 -18.06
CA ARG A 147 -28.14 6.75 -17.17
C ARG A 147 -27.46 5.80 -16.16
N GLY A 148 -26.26 6.10 -15.69
CA GLY A 148 -25.58 5.37 -14.63
C GLY A 148 -25.74 6.07 -13.28
N GLU A 149 -25.92 5.29 -12.22
CA GLU A 149 -25.84 5.79 -10.85
C GLU A 149 -24.43 6.37 -10.61
N ASP A 150 -24.34 7.68 -10.32
CA ASP A 150 -23.06 8.32 -10.00
C ASP A 150 -22.54 7.80 -8.67
N ARG A 151 -21.66 6.80 -8.73
CA ARG A 151 -21.03 6.22 -7.54
C ARG A 151 -20.14 7.21 -6.79
N GLN A 152 -19.62 8.25 -7.45
CA GLN A 152 -18.90 9.32 -6.75
C GLN A 152 -19.87 10.17 -5.93
N ARG A 153 -21.07 10.46 -6.46
CA ARG A 153 -22.15 11.14 -5.70
C ARG A 153 -22.58 10.32 -4.49
N ARG A 154 -22.81 9.01 -4.64
CA ARG A 154 -23.15 8.11 -3.51
C ARG A 154 -22.03 8.02 -2.48
N ALA A 155 -20.78 7.91 -2.92
CA ALA A 155 -19.62 7.94 -2.03
C ALA A 155 -19.55 9.26 -1.25
N ALA A 156 -19.88 10.38 -1.90
CA ALA A 156 -19.87 11.68 -1.26
C ALA A 156 -20.99 11.84 -0.22
N GLU A 157 -22.21 11.42 -0.57
CA GLU A 157 -23.34 11.39 0.35
C GLU A 157 -23.05 10.51 1.58
N ALA A 158 -22.58 9.28 1.37
CA ALA A 158 -22.19 8.39 2.46
C ALA A 158 -21.04 8.97 3.31
N GLY A 159 -20.09 9.64 2.67
CA GLY A 159 -18.97 10.33 3.32
C GLY A 159 -19.41 11.52 4.18
N VAL A 160 -20.57 12.12 3.95
CA VAL A 160 -21.14 13.17 4.81
C VAL A 160 -22.00 12.55 5.91
N LEU A 161 -22.86 11.59 5.56
CA LEU A 161 -23.89 11.07 6.47
C LEU A 161 -23.40 10.04 7.48
N ARG A 162 -22.34 9.28 7.20
CA ARG A 162 -21.90 8.17 8.07
C ARG A 162 -20.64 8.53 8.88
N HIS A 163 -20.46 7.89 10.03
CA HIS A 163 -19.21 7.99 10.80
C HIS A 163 -18.08 7.19 10.17
N LEU A 164 -18.37 6.14 9.41
CA LEU A 164 -17.37 5.43 8.62
C LEU A 164 -17.82 5.27 7.17
N SER A 165 -16.94 5.70 6.25
CA SER A 165 -17.12 5.52 4.81
C SER A 165 -15.82 5.04 4.18
N VAL A 166 -15.92 4.03 3.30
CA VAL A 166 -14.80 3.49 2.54
C VAL A 166 -15.06 3.70 1.05
N ILE A 167 -14.15 4.39 0.39
CA ILE A 167 -14.20 4.70 -1.03
C ILE A 167 -13.06 3.94 -1.72
N SER A 168 -13.40 2.80 -2.32
CA SER A 168 -12.44 1.98 -3.06
C SER A 168 -12.53 2.26 -4.56
N GLY A 169 -11.40 2.30 -5.25
CA GLY A 169 -11.38 2.36 -6.71
C GLY A 169 -9.97 2.33 -7.27
N GLY A 170 -9.84 1.96 -8.54
CA GLY A 170 -8.55 1.93 -9.24
C GLY A 170 -7.90 3.32 -9.37
N PRO A 171 -6.65 3.41 -9.85
CA PRO A 171 -6.02 4.70 -10.12
C PRO A 171 -6.76 5.43 -11.24
N GLY A 172 -7.06 6.71 -11.01
CA GLY A 172 -7.80 7.52 -11.97
C GLY A 172 -9.32 7.47 -11.87
N THR A 173 -9.90 6.74 -10.92
CA THR A 173 -11.37 6.73 -10.72
C THR A 173 -11.93 7.97 -10.04
N GLY A 174 -11.10 8.98 -9.81
CA GLY A 174 -11.49 10.27 -9.23
C GLY A 174 -11.62 10.28 -7.71
N LYS A 175 -11.10 9.26 -6.98
CA LYS A 175 -11.11 9.21 -5.50
C LYS A 175 -10.77 10.55 -4.84
N THR A 176 -9.62 11.13 -5.18
CA THR A 176 -9.17 12.41 -4.62
C THR A 176 -10.07 13.59 -4.98
N SER A 177 -10.66 13.59 -6.19
CA SER A 177 -11.65 14.60 -6.59
C SER A 177 -12.94 14.49 -5.77
N THR A 178 -13.42 13.26 -5.56
CA THR A 178 -14.56 12.97 -4.69
C THR A 178 -14.31 13.48 -3.26
N VAL A 179 -13.11 13.29 -2.72
CA VAL A 179 -12.74 13.78 -1.37
C VAL A 179 -12.79 15.30 -1.28
N VAL A 180 -12.23 16.00 -2.27
CA VAL A 180 -12.24 17.46 -2.30
C VAL A 180 -13.68 17.99 -2.34
N ARG A 181 -14.59 17.31 -3.04
CA ARG A 181 -16.02 17.62 -3.02
C ARG A 181 -16.70 17.26 -1.70
N ILE A 182 -16.35 16.13 -1.06
CA ILE A 182 -16.83 15.78 0.29
C ILE A 182 -16.43 16.86 1.30
N LEU A 183 -15.20 17.35 1.25
CA LEU A 183 -14.74 18.44 2.12
C LEU A 183 -15.59 19.69 1.95
N ALA A 184 -15.92 20.07 0.70
CA ALA A 184 -16.82 21.19 0.46
C ALA A 184 -18.22 20.92 1.05
N LEU A 185 -18.81 19.74 0.82
CA LEU A 185 -20.12 19.38 1.37
C LEU A 185 -20.15 19.42 2.90
N LEU A 186 -19.10 18.93 3.56
CA LEU A 186 -18.96 18.93 5.02
C LEU A 186 -18.87 20.35 5.60
N LEU A 187 -18.08 21.22 4.94
CA LEU A 187 -17.87 22.59 5.37
C LEU A 187 -19.10 23.48 5.12
N GLU A 188 -19.95 23.11 4.15
CA GLU A 188 -21.23 23.78 3.86
C GLU A 188 -22.33 23.44 4.88
N GLN A 189 -22.19 22.36 5.66
CA GLN A 189 -23.17 21.99 6.70
C GLN A 189 -23.22 23.00 7.85
N PRO A 190 -24.29 23.00 8.67
CA PRO A 190 -24.33 23.72 9.93
C PRO A 190 -23.10 23.42 10.79
N ASP A 191 -22.46 24.46 11.33
CA ASP A 191 -21.18 24.39 12.06
C ASP A 191 -20.00 23.76 11.28
N GLY A 192 -20.13 23.55 9.97
CA GLY A 192 -19.12 22.94 9.11
C GLY A 192 -17.77 23.66 9.17
N LEU A 193 -17.79 24.99 9.17
CA LEU A 193 -16.58 25.83 9.32
C LEU A 193 -15.88 25.72 10.68
N ALA A 194 -16.57 25.20 11.71
CA ALA A 194 -15.97 24.95 13.03
C ALA A 194 -15.37 23.53 13.14
N GLN A 195 -15.62 22.65 12.17
CA GLN A 195 -15.12 21.28 12.19
C GLN A 195 -13.58 21.24 12.04
N ARG A 196 -12.95 20.40 12.85
CA ARG A 196 -11.52 20.10 12.76
C ARG A 196 -11.35 18.88 11.88
N ILE A 197 -10.88 19.10 10.66
CA ILE A 197 -10.68 18.04 9.67
C ILE A 197 -9.18 17.74 9.52
N ALA A 198 -8.79 16.48 9.73
CA ALA A 198 -7.44 15.99 9.45
C ALA A 198 -7.39 15.18 8.17
N MET A 199 -6.31 15.34 7.40
CA MET A 199 -6.00 14.51 6.26
C MET A 199 -4.67 13.80 6.46
N ALA A 200 -4.67 12.50 6.17
CA ALA A 200 -3.49 11.66 6.34
C ALA A 200 -3.30 10.67 5.18
N ALA A 201 -2.08 10.18 5.07
CA ALA A 201 -1.73 9.02 4.25
C ALA A 201 -0.69 8.14 4.97
N PRO A 202 -0.50 6.86 4.59
CA PRO A 202 0.46 5.99 5.26
C PRO A 202 1.92 6.44 5.10
N THR A 203 2.27 7.05 3.96
CA THR A 203 3.64 7.46 3.63
C THR A 203 3.75 8.97 3.37
N GLY A 204 4.95 9.52 3.55
CA GLY A 204 5.21 10.95 3.29
C GLY A 204 4.95 11.34 1.84
N LYS A 205 5.31 10.47 0.89
CA LYS A 205 5.08 10.67 -0.54
C LYS A 205 3.60 10.70 -0.90
N ALA A 206 2.80 9.77 -0.36
CA ALA A 206 1.36 9.77 -0.56
C ALA A 206 0.71 11.05 0.03
N ALA A 207 1.15 11.46 1.22
CA ALA A 207 0.68 12.69 1.86
C ALA A 207 1.01 13.95 1.02
N ALA A 208 2.24 14.04 0.50
CA ALA A 208 2.67 15.11 -0.39
C ALA A 208 1.84 15.20 -1.67
N ARG A 209 1.59 14.04 -2.31
CA ARG A 209 0.77 13.95 -3.51
C ARG A 209 -0.68 14.36 -3.24
N LEU A 210 -1.26 13.89 -2.15
CA LEU A 210 -2.61 14.28 -1.74
C LEU A 210 -2.69 15.81 -1.52
N LYS A 211 -1.71 16.39 -0.82
CA LYS A 211 -1.59 17.84 -0.62
C LYS A 211 -1.58 18.61 -1.95
N ALA A 212 -0.73 18.21 -2.90
CA ALA A 212 -0.64 18.84 -4.21
C ALA A 212 -1.94 18.71 -5.02
N SER A 213 -2.60 17.55 -4.94
CA SER A 213 -3.86 17.29 -5.65
C SER A 213 -5.00 18.14 -5.10
N ILE A 214 -5.08 18.30 -3.79
CA ILE A 214 -6.09 19.14 -3.14
C ILE A 214 -5.87 20.61 -3.50
N ALA A 215 -4.62 21.08 -3.45
CA ALA A 215 -4.29 22.46 -3.81
C ALA A 215 -4.70 22.80 -5.25
N SER A 216 -4.49 21.90 -6.21
CA SER A 216 -4.87 22.14 -7.62
C SER A 216 -6.37 22.07 -7.86
N MET A 217 -7.11 21.22 -7.13
CA MET A 217 -8.56 21.06 -7.31
C MET A 217 -9.37 22.12 -6.56
N ARG A 218 -8.87 22.61 -5.41
CA ARG A 218 -9.57 23.58 -4.56
C ARG A 218 -10.10 24.78 -5.33
N ASP A 219 -9.28 25.37 -6.19
CA ASP A 219 -9.62 26.64 -6.83
C ASP A 219 -10.71 26.47 -7.92
N SER A 220 -10.87 25.25 -8.44
CA SER A 220 -11.89 24.89 -9.43
C SER A 220 -13.22 24.41 -8.84
N LEU A 221 -13.31 24.24 -7.52
CA LEU A 221 -14.56 23.87 -6.84
C LEU A 221 -15.61 24.97 -7.01
N ARG A 222 -16.84 24.55 -7.30
CA ARG A 222 -18.00 25.44 -7.39
C ARG A 222 -18.63 25.63 -6.01
N CYS A 223 -17.93 26.28 -5.08
CA CYS A 223 -18.43 26.64 -3.75
C CYS A 223 -17.94 28.03 -3.34
N ASP A 224 -18.46 28.54 -2.23
CA ASP A 224 -18.09 29.85 -1.71
C ASP A 224 -16.59 29.94 -1.35
N GLU A 225 -16.02 31.13 -1.50
CA GLU A 225 -14.60 31.38 -1.19
C GLU A 225 -14.25 31.14 0.28
N SER A 226 -15.22 31.30 1.20
CA SER A 226 -15.06 30.93 2.62
C SER A 226 -14.81 29.43 2.77
N ILE A 227 -15.58 28.61 2.06
CA ILE A 227 -15.47 27.14 2.06
C ILE A 227 -14.13 26.73 1.46
N LYS A 228 -13.74 27.29 0.30
CA LYS A 228 -12.44 27.00 -0.31
C LYS A 228 -11.28 27.27 0.64
N LYS A 229 -11.31 28.41 1.36
CA LYS A 229 -10.28 28.76 2.34
C LYS A 229 -10.24 27.84 3.56
N ALA A 230 -11.39 27.26 3.93
CA ALA A 230 -11.50 26.33 5.06
C ALA A 230 -11.07 24.89 4.73
N ILE A 231 -10.97 24.52 3.44
CA ILE A 231 -10.43 23.22 3.03
C ILE A 231 -9.00 23.06 3.57
N PRO A 232 -8.70 21.97 4.32
CA PRO A 232 -7.38 21.81 4.92
C PRO A 232 -6.26 21.81 3.88
N ALA A 233 -5.23 22.62 4.11
CA ALA A 233 -4.06 22.67 3.24
C ALA A 233 -2.98 21.65 3.62
N GLU A 234 -2.99 21.16 4.86
CA GLU A 234 -1.97 20.26 5.38
C GLU A 234 -2.44 18.80 5.33
N VAL A 235 -1.53 17.94 4.87
CA VAL A 235 -1.69 16.49 4.88
C VAL A 235 -0.47 15.92 5.60
N THR A 236 -0.70 15.00 6.54
CA THR A 236 0.37 14.38 7.33
C THR A 236 0.43 12.87 7.10
N THR A 237 1.44 12.21 7.67
CA THR A 237 1.40 10.75 7.75
C THR A 237 0.52 10.30 8.91
N ILE A 238 -0.08 9.10 8.85
CA ILE A 238 -0.87 8.55 9.97
C ILE A 238 0.00 8.48 11.26
N HIS A 239 1.27 8.09 11.13
CA HIS A 239 2.23 8.07 12.23
C HIS A 239 2.43 9.44 12.88
N ARG A 240 2.45 10.51 12.08
CA ARG A 240 2.58 11.90 12.58
C ARG A 240 1.26 12.38 13.19
N LEU A 241 0.13 12.02 12.59
CA LEU A 241 -1.21 12.31 13.13
C LEU A 241 -1.40 11.71 14.52
N LEU A 242 -1.02 10.43 14.69
CA LEU A 242 -1.09 9.71 15.97
C LEU A 242 -0.01 10.14 16.96
N GLY A 243 1.05 10.81 16.51
CA GLY A 243 2.17 11.26 17.33
C GLY A 243 3.04 10.10 17.81
N SER A 244 3.73 9.43 16.87
CA SER A 244 4.68 8.36 17.17
C SER A 244 5.76 8.80 18.18
N LEU A 245 6.01 7.98 19.19
CA LEU A 245 6.98 8.23 20.25
C LEU A 245 8.35 7.60 19.90
N PRO A 246 9.46 8.36 19.94
CA PRO A 246 10.78 7.82 19.66
C PRO A 246 11.13 6.62 20.55
N GLY A 247 11.61 5.53 19.93
CA GLY A 247 12.04 4.32 20.65
C GLY A 247 10.91 3.45 21.20
N ALA A 248 9.64 3.76 20.92
CA ALA A 248 8.49 2.97 21.37
C ALA A 248 7.53 2.65 20.21
N SER A 249 6.89 1.49 20.25
CA SER A 249 5.79 1.13 19.35
C SER A 249 4.45 1.75 19.79
N ALA A 250 4.50 2.93 20.40
CA ALA A 250 3.37 3.59 21.04
C ALA A 250 3.14 4.98 20.43
N PHE A 251 1.89 5.41 20.50
CA PHE A 251 1.43 6.68 19.97
C PHE A 251 0.97 7.59 21.10
N ARG A 252 1.16 8.90 20.93
CA ARG A 252 0.65 9.93 21.83
C ARG A 252 -0.88 9.91 21.89
N HIS A 253 -1.53 9.71 20.76
CA HIS A 253 -2.98 9.62 20.66
C HIS A 253 -3.44 8.16 20.74
N HIS A 254 -4.41 7.92 21.62
CA HIS A 254 -4.97 6.61 21.95
C HIS A 254 -6.33 6.83 22.65
N ALA A 255 -7.04 5.78 23.07
CA ALA A 255 -8.36 5.90 23.69
C ALA A 255 -8.42 6.88 24.90
N GLY A 256 -7.39 6.90 25.75
CA GLY A 256 -7.27 7.86 26.86
C GLY A 256 -6.79 9.27 26.51
N ASN A 257 -6.39 9.53 25.26
CA ASN A 257 -5.99 10.83 24.73
C ASN A 257 -6.38 10.89 23.24
N PRO A 258 -7.69 11.06 22.94
CA PRO A 258 -8.18 10.96 21.58
C PRO A 258 -7.59 12.01 20.64
N LEU A 259 -7.72 11.76 19.34
CA LEU A 259 -7.43 12.74 18.31
C LEU A 259 -8.39 13.94 18.42
N PRO A 260 -7.91 15.18 18.32
CA PRO A 260 -8.73 16.38 18.45
C PRO A 260 -9.39 16.76 17.11
N TYR A 261 -9.89 15.77 16.36
CA TYR A 261 -10.50 15.96 15.05
C TYR A 261 -11.91 15.39 15.02
N ASP A 262 -12.79 16.08 14.30
CA ASP A 262 -14.18 15.70 14.12
C ASP A 262 -14.34 14.87 12.84
N THR A 263 -13.45 15.05 11.87
CA THR A 263 -13.34 14.20 10.67
C THR A 263 -11.88 13.88 10.37
N VAL A 264 -11.58 12.62 10.10
CA VAL A 264 -10.27 12.15 9.63
C VAL A 264 -10.44 11.49 8.26
N ILE A 265 -9.67 11.92 7.28
CA ILE A 265 -9.65 11.36 5.93
C ILE A 265 -8.29 10.72 5.70
N VAL A 266 -8.26 9.47 5.26
CA VAL A 266 -7.03 8.73 5.01
C VAL A 266 -7.00 8.20 3.58
N ASP A 267 -6.04 8.67 2.79
CA ASP A 267 -5.80 8.18 1.43
C ASP A 267 -4.75 7.07 1.38
N GLU A 268 -4.74 6.30 0.30
CA GLU A 268 -3.90 5.10 0.10
C GLU A 268 -4.04 4.06 1.23
N ALA A 269 -5.28 3.83 1.69
CA ALA A 269 -5.63 2.91 2.77
C ALA A 269 -5.24 1.45 2.50
N SER A 270 -4.94 1.07 1.25
CA SER A 270 -4.39 -0.24 0.89
C SER A 270 -3.04 -0.51 1.53
N MET A 271 -2.27 0.54 1.86
CA MET A 271 -0.98 0.42 2.55
C MET A 271 -1.10 0.35 4.08
N ILE A 272 -2.30 0.46 4.66
CA ILE A 272 -2.49 0.43 6.13
C ILE A 272 -2.54 -1.02 6.61
N ASP A 273 -1.61 -1.39 7.47
CA ASP A 273 -1.61 -2.69 8.15
C ASP A 273 -2.60 -2.74 9.34
N LEU A 274 -2.78 -3.95 9.88
CA LEU A 274 -3.71 -4.18 10.97
C LEU A 274 -3.38 -3.39 12.24
N SER A 275 -2.09 -3.22 12.56
CA SER A 275 -1.65 -2.55 13.78
C SER A 275 -1.90 -1.04 13.71
N LEU A 276 -1.61 -0.42 12.56
CA LEU A 276 -1.81 0.99 12.33
C LEU A 276 -3.29 1.34 12.23
N MET A 277 -4.11 0.49 11.59
CA MET A 277 -5.56 0.66 11.60
C MET A 277 -6.13 0.56 13.03
N SER A 278 -5.67 -0.42 13.81
CA SER A 278 -6.11 -0.59 15.20
C SER A 278 -5.78 0.64 16.03
N ALA A 279 -4.56 1.19 15.88
CA ALA A 279 -4.14 2.41 16.56
C ALA A 279 -4.98 3.63 16.13
N LEU A 280 -5.25 3.77 14.84
CA LEU A 280 -6.08 4.85 14.29
C LEU A 280 -7.49 4.82 14.88
N LEU A 281 -8.19 3.69 14.74
CA LEU A 281 -9.58 3.54 15.23
C LEU A 281 -9.66 3.74 16.75
N THR A 282 -8.68 3.24 17.51
CA THR A 282 -8.64 3.39 18.97
C THR A 282 -8.39 4.85 19.40
N ALA A 283 -7.75 5.66 18.55
CA ALA A 283 -7.46 7.05 18.83
C ALA A 283 -8.59 8.01 18.41
N LEU A 284 -9.58 7.56 17.63
CA LEU A 284 -10.70 8.39 17.21
C LEU A 284 -11.73 8.58 18.35
N PRO A 285 -12.22 9.82 18.58
CA PRO A 285 -13.39 10.04 19.42
C PRO A 285 -14.62 9.29 18.87
N GLY A 286 -15.55 8.88 19.74
CA GLY A 286 -16.76 8.13 19.32
C GLY A 286 -17.66 8.87 18.32
N ASN A 287 -17.63 10.21 18.33
CA ASN A 287 -18.39 11.06 17.41
C ASN A 287 -17.57 11.50 16.18
N SER A 288 -16.33 11.02 16.03
CA SER A 288 -15.49 11.39 14.89
C SER A 288 -15.88 10.58 13.66
N ARG A 289 -15.84 11.25 12.52
CA ARG A 289 -15.96 10.64 11.20
C ARG A 289 -14.62 10.13 10.70
N LEU A 290 -14.60 8.98 10.04
CA LEU A 290 -13.46 8.39 9.33
C LEU A 290 -13.83 8.08 7.88
N ILE A 291 -13.08 8.64 6.93
CA ILE A 291 -13.21 8.33 5.51
C ILE A 291 -11.92 7.68 5.02
N LEU A 292 -12.00 6.44 4.55
CA LEU A 292 -10.88 5.68 4.02
C LEU A 292 -10.95 5.65 2.49
N LEU A 293 -9.85 5.99 1.83
CA LEU A 293 -9.72 5.88 0.38
C LEU A 293 -8.61 4.93 0.02
N GLY A 294 -8.84 4.08 -0.96
CA GLY A 294 -7.80 3.20 -1.43
C GLY A 294 -8.23 2.39 -2.63
N ASP A 295 -7.44 1.36 -2.92
CA ASP A 295 -7.66 0.48 -4.04
C ASP A 295 -7.54 -0.96 -3.55
N ARG A 296 -8.66 -1.68 -3.56
CA ARG A 296 -8.73 -3.08 -3.12
C ARG A 296 -7.86 -4.05 -3.93
N HIS A 297 -7.49 -3.68 -5.15
CA HIS A 297 -6.70 -4.51 -6.06
C HIS A 297 -5.20 -4.17 -6.03
N GLN A 298 -4.84 -3.06 -5.36
CA GLN A 298 -3.44 -2.75 -5.14
C GLN A 298 -2.83 -3.67 -4.08
N LEU A 299 -1.51 -3.77 -4.14
CA LEU A 299 -0.71 -4.51 -3.21
C LEU A 299 -0.95 -4.02 -1.77
N SER A 300 -1.23 -4.96 -0.87
CA SER A 300 -1.47 -4.68 0.55
C SER A 300 -0.22 -4.12 1.25
N SER A 301 -0.40 -3.63 2.48
CA SER A 301 0.68 -3.22 3.40
C SER A 301 1.80 -4.26 3.48
N VAL A 302 3.06 -3.88 3.74
CA VAL A 302 4.13 -4.88 3.92
C VAL A 302 3.94 -5.67 5.23
N GLU A 303 3.45 -5.01 6.28
CA GLU A 303 3.14 -5.65 7.57
C GLU A 303 1.80 -6.42 7.54
N ALA A 304 1.55 -7.20 8.60
CA ALA A 304 0.46 -8.15 8.68
C ALA A 304 -0.95 -7.57 8.53
N GLY A 305 -1.79 -8.31 7.81
CA GLY A 305 -3.19 -8.00 7.53
C GLY A 305 -3.44 -7.36 6.16
N ALA A 306 -4.67 -7.50 5.65
CA ALA A 306 -5.14 -6.88 4.40
C ALA A 306 -6.42 -6.08 4.67
N VAL A 307 -6.35 -5.15 5.63
CA VAL A 307 -7.52 -4.51 6.23
C VAL A 307 -8.50 -3.93 5.21
N LEU A 308 -8.03 -3.12 4.26
CA LEU A 308 -8.91 -2.53 3.24
C LEU A 308 -9.58 -3.60 2.37
N GLY A 309 -8.83 -4.64 1.98
CA GLY A 309 -9.34 -5.75 1.19
C GLY A 309 -10.44 -6.51 1.92
N ASP A 310 -10.25 -6.79 3.21
CA ASP A 310 -11.22 -7.49 4.05
C ASP A 310 -12.49 -6.65 4.30
N ILE A 311 -12.34 -5.33 4.51
CA ILE A 311 -13.48 -4.40 4.61
C ILE A 311 -14.28 -4.37 3.30
N CYS A 312 -13.59 -4.31 2.15
CA CYS A 312 -14.27 -4.26 0.86
C CYS A 312 -15.05 -5.56 0.58
N LYS A 313 -14.47 -6.73 0.89
CA LYS A 313 -15.16 -8.02 0.78
C LYS A 313 -16.36 -8.12 1.71
N ALA A 314 -16.23 -7.63 2.95
CA ALA A 314 -17.33 -7.58 3.90
C ALA A 314 -18.46 -6.65 3.40
N GLY A 315 -18.12 -5.50 2.81
CA GLY A 315 -19.10 -4.57 2.23
C GLY A 315 -19.87 -5.13 1.03
N GLU A 316 -19.31 -6.11 0.31
CA GLU A 316 -19.98 -6.84 -0.76
C GLU A 316 -20.84 -8.02 -0.24
N THR A 317 -20.63 -8.43 1.01
CA THR A 317 -21.36 -9.54 1.63
C THR A 317 -22.67 -9.01 2.24
N PRO A 318 -23.85 -9.43 1.75
CA PRO A 318 -25.12 -8.94 2.28
C PRO A 318 -25.24 -9.14 3.80
N GLY A 319 -25.54 -8.06 4.52
CA GLY A 319 -25.72 -8.08 5.97
C GLY A 319 -24.45 -8.13 6.82
N ALA A 320 -23.24 -8.11 6.23
CA ALA A 320 -22.00 -8.05 7.02
C ALA A 320 -21.63 -6.62 7.43
N LEU A 321 -21.91 -5.62 6.59
CA LEU A 321 -21.80 -4.20 6.90
C LEU A 321 -23.04 -3.47 6.42
N ASN A 322 -23.36 -2.34 7.05
CA ASN A 322 -24.48 -1.50 6.64
C ASN A 322 -24.31 -0.98 5.21
N GLU A 323 -25.36 -1.12 4.41
CA GLU A 323 -25.38 -0.73 2.99
C GLU A 323 -24.94 0.73 2.79
N GLY A 324 -24.06 0.96 1.81
CA GLY A 324 -23.53 2.28 1.48
C GLY A 324 -22.33 2.74 2.32
N SER A 325 -21.88 1.96 3.31
CA SER A 325 -20.63 2.28 4.05
C SER A 325 -19.37 2.00 3.21
N VAL A 326 -19.46 1.12 2.22
CA VAL A 326 -18.40 0.83 1.25
C VAL A 326 -18.92 1.15 -0.14
N THR A 327 -18.22 2.03 -0.87
CA THR A 327 -18.55 2.39 -2.25
C THR A 327 -17.37 2.09 -3.17
N ILE A 328 -17.63 1.41 -4.29
CA ILE A 328 -16.62 1.04 -5.28
C ILE A 328 -16.77 1.91 -6.53
N LEU A 329 -15.78 2.75 -6.81
CA LEU A 329 -15.72 3.57 -8.01
C LEU A 329 -15.16 2.75 -9.19
N GLU A 330 -15.95 2.61 -10.25
CA GLU A 330 -15.58 1.82 -11.44
C GLU A 330 -15.09 2.67 -12.62
N ARG A 331 -15.66 3.87 -12.80
CA ARG A 331 -15.34 4.72 -13.96
C ARG A 331 -13.95 5.31 -13.82
N ASN A 332 -13.07 5.04 -14.79
CA ASN A 332 -11.72 5.60 -14.83
C ASN A 332 -11.69 6.85 -15.72
N PHE A 333 -11.28 7.99 -15.14
CA PHE A 333 -11.16 9.27 -15.84
C PHE A 333 -9.72 9.60 -16.27
N ARG A 334 -8.72 8.90 -15.72
CA ARG A 334 -7.29 9.12 -16.01
C ARG A 334 -6.90 8.57 -17.38
N PHE A 335 -7.55 7.50 -17.79
CA PHE A 335 -7.36 6.88 -19.08
C PHE A 335 -8.61 7.12 -19.92
N ARG A 336 -8.45 7.45 -21.20
CA ARG A 336 -9.58 7.39 -22.14
C ARG A 336 -10.13 5.98 -22.11
N GLU A 337 -11.46 5.85 -22.16
CA GLU A 337 -12.10 4.55 -22.35
C GLU A 337 -11.51 3.89 -23.61
N GLY A 338 -11.01 2.66 -23.48
CA GLY A 338 -10.23 1.99 -24.53
C GLY A 338 -8.71 2.23 -24.52
N SER A 339 -8.13 2.82 -23.46
CA SER A 339 -6.67 2.85 -23.32
C SER A 339 -6.11 1.45 -23.01
N GLY A 340 -4.98 1.10 -23.64
CA GLY A 340 -4.35 -0.20 -23.42
C GLY A 340 -4.01 -0.49 -21.95
N ILE A 341 -3.63 0.52 -21.16
CA ILE A 341 -3.31 0.34 -19.73
C ILE A 341 -4.57 -0.01 -18.93
N ALA A 342 -5.69 0.66 -19.21
CA ALA A 342 -6.96 0.40 -18.52
C ALA A 342 -7.47 -1.01 -18.83
N GLU A 343 -7.49 -1.40 -20.10
CA GLU A 343 -7.88 -2.75 -20.52
C GLU A 343 -6.97 -3.82 -19.91
N LEU A 344 -5.66 -3.62 -19.98
CA LEU A 344 -4.67 -4.55 -19.42
C LEU A 344 -4.86 -4.73 -17.91
N SER A 345 -5.01 -3.63 -17.18
CA SER A 345 -5.18 -3.68 -15.72
C SER A 345 -6.49 -4.33 -15.29
N ASN A 346 -7.57 -4.17 -16.08
CA ASN A 346 -8.84 -4.89 -15.88
C ASN A 346 -8.71 -6.40 -16.14
N ALA A 347 -8.03 -6.80 -17.22
CA ALA A 347 -7.78 -8.21 -17.55
C ALA A 347 -6.91 -8.91 -16.48
N VAL A 348 -5.91 -8.20 -15.93
CA VAL A 348 -5.13 -8.71 -14.78
C VAL A 348 -6.03 -8.89 -13.57
N ASN A 349 -6.90 -7.93 -13.25
CA ASN A 349 -7.81 -8.01 -12.11
C ASN A 349 -8.81 -9.16 -12.21
N SER A 350 -9.33 -9.44 -13.42
CA SER A 350 -10.21 -10.59 -13.66
C SER A 350 -9.47 -11.92 -13.44
N GLY A 351 -8.14 -11.92 -13.51
CA GLY A 351 -7.31 -13.12 -13.37
C GLY A 351 -7.30 -13.98 -14.62
N ASN A 352 -7.56 -13.38 -15.77
CA ASN A 352 -7.61 -14.05 -17.06
C ASN A 352 -6.27 -13.88 -17.80
N PRO A 353 -5.32 -14.83 -17.67
CA PRO A 353 -4.01 -14.70 -18.31
C PRO A 353 -4.11 -14.72 -19.83
N THR A 354 -5.07 -15.45 -20.40
CA THR A 354 -5.26 -15.54 -21.86
C THR A 354 -5.60 -14.18 -22.45
N GLU A 355 -6.61 -13.51 -21.89
CA GLU A 355 -6.99 -12.15 -22.30
C GLU A 355 -5.86 -11.15 -22.05
N THR A 356 -5.18 -11.25 -20.89
CA THR A 356 -4.06 -10.38 -20.55
C THR A 356 -2.92 -10.48 -21.58
N MET A 357 -2.55 -11.71 -21.97
CA MET A 357 -1.50 -11.93 -22.98
C MET A 357 -1.95 -11.51 -24.38
N GLN A 358 -3.22 -11.68 -24.74
CA GLN A 358 -3.75 -11.18 -26.00
C GLN A 358 -3.62 -9.66 -26.10
N LEU A 359 -3.99 -8.93 -25.05
CA LEU A 359 -3.85 -7.47 -25.00
C LEU A 359 -2.39 -7.04 -25.12
N LEU A 360 -1.48 -7.72 -24.41
CA LEU A 360 -0.06 -7.42 -24.40
C LEU A 360 0.67 -7.67 -25.73
N ASN A 361 0.16 -8.60 -26.54
CA ASN A 361 0.69 -8.92 -27.86
C ASN A 361 -0.05 -8.19 -29.00
N ASP A 362 -1.09 -7.41 -28.70
CA ASP A 362 -1.81 -6.66 -29.74
C ASP A 362 -1.07 -5.38 -30.11
N GLU A 363 -0.47 -5.38 -31.30
CA GLU A 363 0.25 -4.24 -31.87
C GLU A 363 -0.62 -2.99 -32.06
N ALA A 364 -1.96 -3.13 -32.10
CA ALA A 364 -2.89 -2.00 -32.15
C ALA A 364 -2.89 -1.17 -30.85
N ARG A 365 -2.26 -1.64 -29.77
CA ARG A 365 -2.19 -0.98 -28.47
C ARG A 365 -0.76 -0.55 -28.11
N PRO A 366 -0.19 0.48 -28.74
CA PRO A 366 1.22 0.85 -28.56
C PRO A 366 1.58 1.31 -27.13
N ALA A 367 0.58 1.62 -26.29
CA ALA A 367 0.76 1.99 -24.89
C ALA A 367 1.12 0.80 -23.99
N ILE A 368 0.88 -0.44 -24.41
CA ILE A 368 1.26 -1.65 -23.69
C ILE A 368 2.13 -2.51 -24.58
N ARG A 369 3.26 -2.98 -24.04
CA ARG A 369 4.18 -3.85 -24.80
C ARG A 369 4.65 -5.00 -23.95
N TRP A 370 4.72 -6.18 -24.55
CA TRP A 370 5.38 -7.34 -24.00
C TRP A 370 6.69 -7.62 -24.70
N ARG A 371 7.71 -7.99 -23.92
CA ARG A 371 8.95 -8.56 -24.42
C ARG A 371 9.31 -9.79 -23.60
N GLN A 372 9.77 -10.83 -24.29
CA GLN A 372 10.32 -11.99 -23.60
C GLN A 372 11.56 -11.57 -22.81
N ILE A 373 11.62 -11.96 -21.53
CA ILE A 373 12.81 -11.72 -20.71
C ILE A 373 14.01 -12.48 -21.31
N PRO A 374 15.14 -11.80 -21.58
CA PRO A 374 16.32 -12.46 -22.12
C PRO A 374 17.05 -13.29 -21.07
N GLU A 375 18.01 -14.10 -21.53
CA GLU A 375 19.00 -14.69 -20.63
C GLU A 375 19.86 -13.61 -19.97
N LYS A 376 20.50 -13.97 -18.85
CA LYS A 376 21.31 -13.04 -18.05
C LYS A 376 22.43 -12.36 -18.86
N SER A 377 23.06 -13.08 -19.77
CA SER A 377 24.12 -12.57 -20.66
C SER A 377 23.61 -11.50 -21.63
N GLU A 378 22.35 -11.61 -22.05
CA GLU A 378 21.72 -10.75 -23.05
C GLU A 378 20.88 -9.62 -22.44
N LEU A 379 20.80 -9.53 -21.11
CA LEU A 379 20.04 -8.48 -20.44
C LEU A 379 20.48 -7.09 -20.86
N ARG A 380 21.78 -6.82 -20.79
CA ARG A 380 22.34 -5.50 -21.10
C ARG A 380 21.94 -5.01 -22.49
N PRO A 381 22.22 -5.75 -23.58
CA PRO A 381 21.81 -5.31 -24.91
C PRO A 381 20.29 -5.19 -25.07
N ALA A 382 19.50 -6.09 -24.45
CA ALA A 382 18.04 -6.02 -24.52
C ALA A 382 17.45 -4.76 -23.86
N LEU A 383 18.10 -4.24 -22.81
CA LEU A 383 17.64 -3.05 -22.10
C LEU A 383 18.21 -1.74 -22.64
N ALA A 384 19.28 -1.79 -23.44
CA ALA A 384 20.06 -0.63 -23.84
C ALA A 384 19.19 0.53 -24.36
N THR A 385 18.36 0.27 -25.37
CA THR A 385 17.50 1.30 -25.99
C THR A 385 16.52 1.89 -24.97
N SER A 386 15.71 1.06 -24.30
CA SER A 386 14.69 1.54 -23.35
C SER A 386 15.29 2.35 -22.20
N ILE A 387 16.46 1.95 -21.69
CA ILE A 387 17.14 2.63 -20.59
C ILE A 387 17.78 3.94 -21.03
N ILE A 388 18.52 3.93 -22.15
CA ILE A 388 19.20 5.11 -22.65
C ILE A 388 18.15 6.16 -23.02
N ASP A 389 17.14 5.80 -23.81
CA ASP A 389 16.11 6.75 -24.24
C ASP A 389 15.26 7.25 -23.07
N GLY A 390 14.92 6.35 -22.14
CA GLY A 390 14.12 6.67 -20.95
C GLY A 390 14.81 7.66 -20.01
N TYR A 391 16.13 7.55 -19.84
CA TYR A 391 16.89 8.36 -18.87
C TYR A 391 17.71 9.51 -19.49
N ARG A 392 17.94 9.53 -20.80
CA ARG A 392 18.70 10.59 -21.49
C ARG A 392 18.17 11.99 -21.16
N ALA A 393 16.86 12.18 -21.26
CA ALA A 393 16.26 13.51 -21.14
C ALA A 393 16.54 14.20 -19.79
N TYR A 394 16.61 13.43 -18.69
CA TYR A 394 16.90 14.00 -17.37
C TYR A 394 18.40 14.24 -17.16
N LEU A 395 19.25 13.38 -17.71
CA LEU A 395 20.71 13.51 -17.62
C LEU A 395 21.23 14.73 -18.38
N GLU A 396 20.56 15.04 -19.50
CA GLU A 396 20.83 16.22 -20.35
C GLU A 396 20.09 17.48 -19.87
N ALA A 397 19.39 17.44 -18.73
CA ALA A 397 18.69 18.61 -18.20
C ALA A 397 19.67 19.72 -17.79
N GLY A 398 19.28 20.98 -18.03
CA GLY A 398 20.12 22.15 -17.75
C GLY A 398 20.03 22.62 -16.29
N THR A 399 18.95 22.27 -15.59
CA THR A 399 18.71 22.68 -14.21
C THR A 399 18.25 21.50 -13.33
N PRO A 400 18.45 21.57 -11.99
CA PRO A 400 17.94 20.54 -11.08
C PRO A 400 16.42 20.36 -11.15
N ALA A 401 15.65 21.44 -11.32
CA ALA A 401 14.20 21.38 -11.45
C ALA A 401 13.76 20.59 -12.70
N GLU A 402 14.40 20.85 -13.84
CA GLU A 402 14.15 20.10 -15.08
C GLU A 402 14.56 18.63 -14.94
N ALA A 403 15.71 18.36 -14.32
CA ALA A 403 16.20 17.01 -14.11
C ALA A 403 15.19 16.20 -13.27
N LEU A 404 14.73 16.76 -12.15
CA LEU A 404 13.72 16.12 -11.29
C LEU A 404 12.42 15.86 -12.06
N SER A 405 11.89 16.86 -12.76
CA SER A 405 10.64 16.71 -13.53
C SER A 405 10.76 15.67 -14.65
N ARG A 406 11.91 15.60 -15.34
CA ARG A 406 12.14 14.63 -16.42
C ARG A 406 12.42 13.23 -15.88
N PHE A 407 13.02 13.11 -14.69
CA PHE A 407 13.28 11.83 -14.05
C PHE A 407 11.99 11.09 -13.64
N ASP A 408 10.92 11.83 -13.32
CA ASP A 408 9.61 11.26 -13.03
C ASP A 408 8.87 10.73 -14.29
N ARG A 409 9.38 10.96 -15.49
CA ARG A 409 8.74 10.48 -16.73
C ARG A 409 9.02 9.01 -17.03
N PHE A 410 10.14 8.46 -16.58
CA PHE A 410 10.51 7.07 -16.87
C PHE A 410 10.93 6.35 -15.61
N ARG A 411 10.47 5.10 -15.42
CA ARG A 411 10.86 4.28 -14.28
C ARG A 411 11.03 2.82 -14.61
N VAL A 412 12.09 2.24 -14.05
CA VAL A 412 12.29 0.78 -14.04
C VAL A 412 11.69 0.20 -12.75
N LEU A 413 10.75 -0.72 -12.88
CA LEU A 413 10.12 -1.44 -11.77
C LEU A 413 10.48 -2.92 -11.81
N CYS A 414 10.68 -3.53 -10.64
CA CYS A 414 10.90 -4.96 -10.53
C CYS A 414 10.21 -5.56 -9.30
N ALA A 415 10.08 -6.88 -9.27
CA ALA A 415 9.48 -7.59 -8.14
C ALA A 415 10.50 -7.85 -7.00
N LEU A 416 11.76 -8.12 -7.34
CA LEU A 416 12.78 -8.59 -6.42
C LEU A 416 13.71 -7.46 -5.95
N ARG A 417 14.28 -7.60 -4.75
CA ARG A 417 15.32 -6.69 -4.24
C ARG A 417 16.71 -7.10 -4.74
N GLU A 418 17.02 -8.39 -4.58
CA GLU A 418 18.33 -8.96 -4.86
C GLU A 418 18.41 -9.70 -6.19
N GLY A 419 19.65 -10.00 -6.61
CA GLY A 419 19.94 -10.77 -7.82
C GLY A 419 19.94 -9.93 -9.10
N PRO A 420 20.17 -10.56 -10.27
CA PRO A 420 20.30 -9.84 -11.55
C PRO A 420 19.00 -9.14 -11.97
N TRP A 421 17.85 -9.67 -11.55
CA TRP A 421 16.51 -9.17 -11.87
C TRP A 421 15.89 -8.32 -10.75
N GLY A 422 16.62 -8.16 -9.65
CA GLY A 422 16.23 -7.29 -8.55
C GLY A 422 16.84 -5.90 -8.66
N VAL A 423 16.39 -5.01 -7.79
CA VAL A 423 16.87 -3.62 -7.68
C VAL A 423 18.40 -3.51 -7.76
N THR A 424 19.13 -4.31 -6.97
CA THR A 424 20.61 -4.27 -6.92
C THR A 424 21.26 -4.65 -8.26
N GLY A 425 20.71 -5.63 -8.97
CA GLY A 425 21.22 -6.04 -10.30
C GLY A 425 20.86 -5.06 -11.40
N LEU A 426 19.64 -4.53 -11.36
CA LEU A 426 19.12 -3.61 -12.37
C LEU A 426 19.78 -2.24 -12.27
N ASN A 427 19.97 -1.69 -11.07
CA ASN A 427 20.71 -0.42 -10.89
C ASN A 427 22.11 -0.51 -11.50
N ARG A 428 22.88 -1.57 -11.19
CA ARG A 428 24.21 -1.80 -11.79
C ARG A 428 24.16 -1.95 -13.32
N THR A 429 23.09 -2.55 -13.84
CA THR A 429 22.90 -2.71 -15.28
C THR A 429 22.63 -1.36 -15.94
N VAL A 430 21.74 -0.55 -15.36
CA VAL A 430 21.42 0.80 -15.84
C VAL A 430 22.66 1.69 -15.80
N GLU A 431 23.39 1.72 -14.69
CA GLU A 431 24.64 2.47 -14.56
C GLU A 431 25.65 2.08 -15.64
N SER A 432 25.85 0.78 -15.86
CA SER A 432 26.77 0.29 -16.89
C SER A 432 26.35 0.70 -18.31
N LEU A 433 25.05 0.72 -18.61
CA LEU A 433 24.55 1.11 -19.94
C LEU A 433 24.68 2.59 -20.20
N LEU A 434 24.33 3.42 -19.21
CA LEU A 434 24.43 4.88 -19.30
C LEU A 434 25.90 5.32 -19.36
N ALA A 435 26.79 4.66 -18.63
CA ALA A 435 28.23 4.92 -18.70
C ALA A 435 28.81 4.54 -20.06
N ALA A 436 28.44 3.38 -20.62
CA ALA A 436 28.85 2.97 -21.96
C ALA A 436 28.35 3.92 -23.06
N ALA A 437 27.19 4.56 -22.84
CA ALA A 437 26.65 5.60 -23.72
C ALA A 437 27.27 6.99 -23.51
N GLY A 438 28.20 7.15 -22.56
CA GLY A 438 28.84 8.43 -22.23
C GLY A 438 27.92 9.44 -21.54
N LEU A 439 26.81 8.98 -20.95
CA LEU A 439 25.83 9.85 -20.28
C LEU A 439 26.14 10.09 -18.80
N ILE A 440 26.88 9.18 -18.16
CA ILE A 440 27.30 9.28 -16.76
C ILE A 440 28.73 8.78 -16.60
N GLU A 441 29.39 9.22 -15.52
CA GLU A 441 30.72 8.77 -15.12
C GLU A 441 30.69 8.34 -13.65
N PRO A 442 30.21 7.12 -13.34
CA PRO A 442 30.01 6.67 -11.97
C PRO A 442 31.36 6.47 -11.28
N THR A 443 31.69 7.35 -10.34
CA THR A 443 32.91 7.32 -9.53
C THR A 443 32.55 7.39 -8.05
N GLY A 444 32.77 6.28 -7.33
CA GLY A 444 32.33 6.16 -5.94
C GLY A 444 30.81 6.37 -5.79
N ASP A 445 30.41 6.98 -4.67
CA ASP A 445 29.00 7.24 -4.35
C ASP A 445 28.53 8.66 -4.73
N ASN A 446 29.42 9.57 -5.12
CA ASN A 446 29.08 10.97 -5.37
C ASN A 446 29.44 11.38 -6.80
N TRP A 447 28.48 11.21 -7.73
CA TRP A 447 28.68 11.52 -9.14
C TRP A 447 27.45 12.20 -9.76
N ARG A 448 27.69 13.04 -10.79
CA ARG A 448 26.66 13.85 -11.45
C ARG A 448 25.61 12.98 -12.13
N GLY A 449 24.36 13.22 -11.79
CA GLY A 449 23.19 12.55 -12.36
C GLY A 449 22.72 11.35 -11.55
N ARG A 450 23.40 10.98 -10.45
CA ARG A 450 22.98 9.84 -9.62
C ARG A 450 21.61 10.10 -8.99
N PRO A 451 20.59 9.27 -9.27
CA PRO A 451 19.36 9.33 -8.51
C PRO A 451 19.53 8.56 -7.19
N VAL A 452 19.16 9.19 -6.09
CA VAL A 452 19.24 8.62 -4.74
C VAL A 452 17.85 8.46 -4.15
N LEU A 453 17.59 7.34 -3.49
CA LEU A 453 16.37 7.05 -2.74
C LEU A 453 16.74 6.99 -1.26
N VAL A 454 16.12 7.84 -0.45
CA VAL A 454 16.27 7.82 1.01
C VAL A 454 15.62 6.55 1.56
N THR A 455 16.35 5.79 2.38
CA THR A 455 15.90 4.53 2.99
C THR A 455 15.52 4.67 4.46
N GLU A 456 15.93 5.76 5.12
CA GLU A 456 15.61 6.07 6.51
C GLU A 456 15.09 7.50 6.68
N ASN A 457 14.15 7.72 7.60
CA ASN A 457 13.62 9.06 7.88
C ASN A 457 14.67 9.93 8.58
N ASP A 458 14.95 11.10 8.02
CA ASP A 458 15.76 12.15 8.63
C ASP A 458 14.91 13.39 8.91
N TYR A 459 14.53 13.53 10.18
CA TYR A 459 13.69 14.65 10.63
C TYR A 459 14.43 15.99 10.66
N MET A 460 15.76 16.01 10.81
CA MET A 460 16.54 17.25 10.80
C MET A 460 16.55 17.85 9.40
N HIS A 461 16.82 17.01 8.41
CA HIS A 461 16.84 17.40 7.00
C HIS A 461 15.47 17.32 6.34
N LYS A 462 14.41 16.90 7.06
CA LYS A 462 13.03 16.73 6.56
C LYS A 462 12.98 15.89 5.28
N LEU A 463 13.79 14.83 5.24
CA LEU A 463 13.77 13.79 4.22
C LEU A 463 13.17 12.53 4.81
N PHE A 464 12.37 11.82 4.04
CA PHE A 464 11.65 10.64 4.49
C PHE A 464 11.96 9.43 3.62
N ASN A 465 11.81 8.23 4.19
CA ASN A 465 11.97 6.99 3.45
C ASN A 465 11.03 6.98 2.23
N GLY A 466 11.59 6.77 1.05
CA GLY A 466 10.89 6.83 -0.23
C GLY A 466 11.10 8.13 -1.01
N ASP A 467 11.71 9.16 -0.41
CA ASP A 467 12.04 10.40 -1.09
C ASP A 467 13.18 10.18 -2.08
N ILE A 468 13.00 10.74 -3.28
CA ILE A 468 13.94 10.61 -4.39
C ILE A 468 14.58 11.96 -4.65
N GLY A 469 15.91 11.98 -4.70
CA GLY A 469 16.70 13.13 -5.10
C GLY A 469 17.64 12.79 -6.25
N ILE A 470 18.25 13.82 -6.83
CA ILE A 470 19.28 13.66 -7.86
C ILE A 470 20.52 14.44 -7.44
N ILE A 471 21.69 13.81 -7.51
CA ILE A 471 22.98 14.45 -7.29
C ILE A 471 23.34 15.24 -8.55
N LEU A 472 23.45 16.56 -8.42
CA LEU A 472 23.78 17.46 -9.52
C LEU A 472 24.75 18.54 -9.01
N PRO A 473 25.49 19.21 -9.89
CA PRO A 473 26.22 20.40 -9.48
C PRO A 473 25.26 21.52 -9.06
N ASP A 474 25.66 22.30 -8.06
CA ASP A 474 24.87 23.43 -7.55
C ASP A 474 24.95 24.72 -8.39
N GLY A 475 25.71 24.69 -9.50
CA GLY A 475 25.89 25.84 -10.38
C GLY A 475 26.80 26.93 -9.79
N SER A 476 27.46 26.66 -8.65
CA SER A 476 28.53 27.52 -8.15
C SER A 476 29.77 27.46 -9.08
N PRO A 477 30.68 28.44 -9.00
CA PRO A 477 31.95 28.39 -9.75
C PRO A 477 32.78 27.14 -9.44
N GLU A 478 32.63 26.58 -8.24
CA GLU A 478 33.32 25.36 -7.78
C GLU A 478 32.59 24.08 -8.23
N ASN A 479 31.36 24.21 -8.77
CA ASN A 479 30.56 23.13 -9.34
C ASN A 479 30.35 21.94 -8.38
N ILE A 480 30.14 22.25 -7.10
CA ILE A 480 30.01 21.27 -6.01
C ILE A 480 28.77 20.41 -6.21
N LEU A 481 28.92 19.09 -6.09
CA LEU A 481 27.81 18.16 -6.15
C LEU A 481 26.94 18.27 -4.89
N ARG A 482 25.64 18.39 -5.12
CA ARG A 482 24.61 18.41 -4.08
C ARG A 482 23.44 17.54 -4.50
N ALA A 483 22.74 16.99 -3.52
CA ALA A 483 21.50 16.28 -3.74
C ALA A 483 20.32 17.25 -3.72
N PHE A 484 19.50 17.19 -4.77
CA PHE A 484 18.31 18.01 -4.95
C PHE A 484 17.06 17.14 -4.81
N PHE A 485 16.15 17.50 -3.91
CA PHE A 485 14.91 16.80 -3.61
C PHE A 485 13.71 17.71 -3.88
N PRO A 486 12.69 17.24 -4.62
CA PRO A 486 11.47 18.00 -4.83
C PRO A 486 10.65 18.01 -3.54
N MET A 487 10.20 19.20 -3.13
CA MET A 487 9.34 19.36 -1.95
C MET A 487 7.87 19.50 -2.37
N PRO A 488 6.90 19.14 -1.50
CA PRO A 488 5.48 19.20 -1.83
C PRO A 488 4.94 20.61 -2.12
N ASP A 489 5.63 21.65 -1.65
CA ASP A 489 5.32 23.06 -1.90
C ASP A 489 5.91 23.58 -3.24
N GLY A 490 6.52 22.70 -4.03
CA GLY A 490 7.19 23.03 -5.28
C GLY A 490 8.60 23.58 -5.11
N SER A 491 9.07 23.78 -3.88
CA SER A 491 10.47 24.14 -3.64
C SER A 491 11.39 22.95 -3.86
N ILE A 492 12.70 23.21 -3.98
CA ILE A 492 13.72 22.17 -4.08
C ILE A 492 14.59 22.27 -2.83
N ARG A 493 14.67 21.16 -2.10
CA ARG A 493 15.58 21.00 -0.97
C ARG A 493 16.94 20.56 -1.48
N THR A 494 17.98 21.24 -1.01
CA THR A 494 19.35 20.98 -1.43
C THR A 494 20.20 20.61 -0.22
N LEU A 495 20.95 19.51 -0.33
CA LEU A 495 21.88 19.04 0.71
C LEU A 495 23.24 18.71 0.09
N PRO A 496 24.35 18.94 0.81
CA PRO A 496 25.62 18.30 0.47
C PRO A 496 25.44 16.78 0.42
N SER A 497 26.06 16.13 -0.56
CA SER A 497 26.03 14.67 -0.75
C SER A 497 26.49 13.91 0.50
N GLU A 498 27.41 14.48 1.27
CA GLU A 498 28.00 13.88 2.47
C GLU A 498 27.05 13.89 3.67
N LEU A 499 26.00 14.73 3.63
CA LEU A 499 24.98 14.83 4.67
C LEU A 499 23.70 14.07 4.34
N LEU A 500 23.71 13.30 3.25
CA LEU A 500 22.59 12.44 2.94
C LEU A 500 22.41 11.38 4.05
N PRO A 501 21.17 11.16 4.51
CA PRO A 501 20.87 10.02 5.38
C PRO A 501 21.08 8.70 4.64
N GLU A 502 20.80 7.55 5.28
CA GLU A 502 20.90 6.26 4.59
C GLU A 502 20.11 6.28 3.27
N HIS A 503 20.79 5.91 2.17
CA HIS A 503 20.26 6.03 0.82
C HIS A 503 20.83 4.97 -0.13
N GLU A 504 20.09 4.69 -1.20
CA GLU A 504 20.47 3.77 -2.27
C GLU A 504 20.29 4.40 -3.66
N THR A 505 20.95 3.84 -4.69
CA THR A 505 20.71 4.27 -6.09
C THR A 505 19.27 3.94 -6.52
N ALA A 506 18.62 4.84 -7.24
CA ALA A 506 17.19 4.80 -7.54
C ALA A 506 16.82 4.71 -9.03
N PHE A 507 17.66 4.16 -9.91
CA PHE A 507 17.27 3.93 -11.31
C PHE A 507 16.19 2.84 -11.43
N ALA A 508 16.27 1.80 -10.62
CA ALA A 508 15.25 0.79 -10.49
C ALA A 508 14.72 0.78 -9.05
N MET A 509 13.46 0.44 -8.88
CA MET A 509 12.85 0.24 -7.57
C MET A 509 11.88 -0.93 -7.60
N THR A 510 11.57 -1.47 -6.43
CA THR A 510 10.54 -2.50 -6.35
C THR A 510 9.15 -1.90 -6.61
N VAL A 511 8.21 -2.70 -7.10
CA VAL A 511 6.80 -2.29 -7.23
C VAL A 511 6.25 -1.79 -5.88
N HIS A 512 6.62 -2.43 -4.76
CA HIS A 512 6.26 -1.97 -3.41
C HIS A 512 6.73 -0.54 -3.14
N LYS A 513 8.00 -0.22 -3.39
CA LYS A 513 8.55 1.14 -3.18
C LYS A 513 7.96 2.18 -4.13
N SER A 514 7.31 1.76 -5.21
CA SER A 514 6.64 2.66 -6.16
C SER A 514 5.22 3.06 -5.75
N GLN A 515 4.65 2.48 -4.69
CA GLN A 515 3.30 2.82 -4.21
C GLN A 515 3.18 4.33 -3.90
N GLY A 516 2.02 4.91 -4.19
CA GLY A 516 1.80 6.36 -4.13
C GLY A 516 2.49 7.19 -5.23
N SER A 517 3.35 6.59 -6.06
CA SER A 517 4.03 7.25 -7.19
C SER A 517 3.35 6.94 -8.52
N GLU A 518 3.58 7.79 -9.53
CA GLU A 518 3.16 7.55 -10.91
C GLU A 518 4.24 8.07 -11.87
N PHE A 519 4.37 7.42 -13.02
CA PHE A 519 5.37 7.75 -14.03
C PHE A 519 4.72 7.75 -15.42
N ASP A 520 5.23 8.55 -16.36
CA ASP A 520 4.67 8.55 -17.72
C ASP A 520 4.90 7.19 -18.40
N HIS A 521 6.12 6.68 -18.31
CA HIS A 521 6.56 5.44 -18.91
C HIS A 521 7.14 4.49 -17.86
N VAL A 522 6.69 3.25 -17.85
CA VAL A 522 7.18 2.20 -16.94
C VAL A 522 7.80 1.07 -17.74
N LEU A 523 9.00 0.66 -17.35
CA LEU A 523 9.63 -0.58 -17.75
C LEU A 523 9.58 -1.56 -16.57
N MET A 524 8.71 -2.56 -16.64
CA MET A 524 8.51 -3.55 -15.59
C MET A 524 9.25 -4.85 -15.93
N LEU A 525 10.14 -5.28 -15.04
CA LEU A 525 10.88 -6.54 -15.18
C LEU A 525 10.38 -7.56 -14.16
N LEU A 526 10.02 -8.73 -14.68
CA LEU A 526 9.62 -9.89 -13.90
C LEU A 526 10.71 -10.95 -13.97
N PRO A 527 11.04 -11.64 -12.86
CA PRO A 527 12.07 -12.68 -12.90
C PRO A 527 11.65 -13.83 -13.85
N PRO A 528 12.62 -14.53 -14.46
CA PRO A 528 12.35 -15.62 -15.39
C PRO A 528 11.83 -16.88 -14.70
N THR A 529 11.94 -16.94 -13.36
CA THR A 529 11.45 -18.04 -12.53
C THR A 529 10.35 -17.53 -11.62
N ASP A 530 9.35 -18.39 -11.38
CA ASP A 530 8.26 -18.10 -10.45
C ASP A 530 8.80 -17.81 -9.03
N SER A 531 8.13 -16.89 -8.35
CA SER A 531 8.44 -16.48 -6.98
C SER A 531 7.14 -16.17 -6.26
N PRO A 532 7.00 -16.51 -4.96
CA PRO A 532 5.78 -16.22 -4.19
C PRO A 532 5.39 -14.73 -4.16
N VAL A 533 6.37 -13.84 -4.32
CA VAL A 533 6.16 -12.38 -4.38
C VAL A 533 5.39 -11.98 -5.65
N LEU A 534 5.41 -12.79 -6.70
CA LEU A 534 4.67 -12.54 -7.93
C LEU A 534 3.20 -12.92 -7.76
N THR A 535 2.38 -11.90 -7.55
CA THR A 535 0.93 -11.99 -7.42
C THR A 535 0.24 -11.04 -8.39
N ARG A 536 -1.06 -11.23 -8.57
CA ARG A 536 -1.95 -10.39 -9.36
C ARG A 536 -1.88 -8.95 -8.91
N GLU A 537 -1.90 -8.70 -7.60
CA GLU A 537 -1.88 -7.36 -7.02
C GLU A 537 -0.54 -6.67 -7.27
N LEU A 538 0.59 -7.40 -7.24
CA LEU A 538 1.89 -6.84 -7.61
C LEU A 538 1.91 -6.44 -9.09
N VAL A 539 1.44 -7.30 -9.98
CA VAL A 539 1.38 -7.03 -11.43
C VAL A 539 0.47 -5.83 -11.70
N TYR A 540 -0.74 -5.83 -11.15
CA TYR A 540 -1.70 -4.74 -11.26
C TYR A 540 -1.13 -3.41 -10.74
N THR A 541 -0.49 -3.43 -9.57
CA THR A 541 0.11 -2.23 -8.98
C THR A 541 1.20 -1.66 -9.89
N GLY A 542 2.06 -2.52 -10.45
CA GLY A 542 3.11 -2.14 -11.39
C GLY A 542 2.56 -1.53 -12.68
N ILE A 543 1.52 -2.14 -13.27
CA ILE A 543 0.84 -1.63 -14.47
C ILE A 543 0.25 -0.24 -14.22
N THR A 544 -0.44 -0.06 -13.11
CA THR A 544 -1.15 1.20 -12.82
C THR A 544 -0.24 2.35 -12.39
N ARG A 545 1.06 2.09 -12.19
CA ARG A 545 2.06 3.17 -12.04
C ARG A 545 2.26 3.96 -13.33
N ALA A 546 2.03 3.36 -14.49
CA ALA A 546 2.19 4.03 -15.79
C ALA A 546 1.02 4.98 -16.09
N ARG A 547 1.30 6.18 -16.60
CA ARG A 547 0.30 7.15 -17.09
C ARG A 547 0.14 7.09 -18.61
N VAL A 548 1.22 6.82 -19.34
CA VAL A 548 1.25 6.90 -20.81
C VAL A 548 1.54 5.53 -21.41
N SER A 549 2.61 4.85 -20.98
CA SER A 549 2.89 3.49 -21.48
C SER A 549 3.56 2.59 -20.46
N ILE A 550 3.37 1.28 -20.63
CA ILE A 550 4.12 0.25 -19.92
C ILE A 550 4.71 -0.76 -20.90
N GLU A 551 5.94 -1.13 -20.62
CA GLU A 551 6.63 -2.25 -21.25
C GLU A 551 6.94 -3.29 -20.18
N ILE A 552 6.52 -4.54 -20.40
CA ILE A 552 6.72 -5.66 -19.46
C ILE A 552 7.71 -6.64 -20.09
N LEU A 553 8.83 -6.87 -19.40
CA LEU A 553 9.77 -7.94 -19.71
C LEU A 553 9.53 -9.07 -18.74
N GLY A 554 9.12 -10.22 -19.27
CA GLY A 554 8.81 -11.37 -18.43
C GLY A 554 8.87 -12.68 -19.19
N ASN A 555 8.71 -13.77 -18.45
CA ASN A 555 8.44 -15.08 -19.00
C ASN A 555 6.92 -15.31 -18.97
N GLU A 556 6.31 -15.63 -20.12
CA GLU A 556 4.85 -15.70 -20.24
C GLU A 556 4.21 -16.73 -19.28
N PRO A 557 4.73 -17.96 -19.14
CA PRO A 557 4.25 -18.90 -18.12
C PRO A 557 4.30 -18.33 -16.69
N VAL A 558 5.40 -17.67 -16.31
CA VAL A 558 5.56 -17.06 -14.98
C VAL A 558 4.58 -15.90 -14.77
N PHE A 559 4.43 -15.04 -15.78
CA PHE A 559 3.50 -13.92 -15.74
C PHE A 559 2.05 -14.39 -15.66
N SER A 560 1.67 -15.38 -16.46
CA SER A 560 0.33 -15.98 -16.44
C SER A 560 -0.01 -16.57 -15.08
N LYS A 561 0.95 -17.25 -14.45
CA LYS A 561 0.81 -17.77 -13.08
C LYS A 561 0.67 -16.64 -12.05
N ALA A 562 1.43 -15.56 -12.21
CA ALA A 562 1.31 -14.38 -11.36
C ALA A 562 -0.08 -13.73 -11.45
N VAL A 563 -0.63 -13.57 -12.67
CA VAL A 563 -1.99 -13.04 -12.90
C VAL A 563 -3.05 -13.90 -12.21
N GLN A 564 -2.88 -15.22 -12.21
CA GLN A 564 -3.82 -16.13 -11.54
C GLN A 564 -3.69 -16.08 -10.02
N ARG A 565 -2.47 -16.01 -9.48
CA ARG A 565 -2.18 -16.01 -8.03
C ARG A 565 -2.64 -14.72 -7.37
N ARG A 566 -3.59 -14.81 -6.44
CA ARG A 566 -3.94 -13.69 -5.54
C ARG A 566 -3.04 -13.68 -4.32
N THR A 567 -2.86 -12.49 -3.76
CA THR A 567 -2.23 -12.32 -2.45
C THR A 567 -3.23 -12.76 -1.39
N GLU A 568 -3.01 -13.94 -0.81
CA GLU A 568 -3.81 -14.44 0.30
C GLU A 568 -3.12 -14.08 1.62
N ARG A 569 -3.83 -13.35 2.48
CA ARG A 569 -3.43 -13.10 3.86
C ARG A 569 -4.49 -13.64 4.78
N ARG A 570 -4.10 -14.55 5.65
CA ARG A 570 -5.00 -15.19 6.61
C ARG A 570 -5.34 -14.21 7.71
N SER A 571 -6.63 -13.96 7.89
CA SER A 571 -7.17 -13.12 8.95
C SER A 571 -8.57 -13.62 9.31
N GLY A 572 -8.99 -13.39 10.55
CA GLY A 572 -10.38 -13.56 10.96
C GLY A 572 -11.20 -12.28 10.89
N LEU A 573 -10.66 -11.19 10.33
CA LEU A 573 -11.34 -9.91 10.26
C LEU A 573 -12.65 -9.99 9.47
N GLN A 574 -12.67 -10.68 8.33
CA GLN A 574 -13.91 -10.83 7.54
C GLN A 574 -15.03 -11.48 8.35
N ASP A 575 -14.72 -12.57 9.07
CA ASP A 575 -15.69 -13.25 9.93
C ASP A 575 -16.11 -12.37 11.10
N ALA A 576 -15.16 -11.64 11.71
CA ALA A 576 -15.46 -10.72 12.80
C ALA A 576 -16.40 -9.59 12.34
N LEU A 577 -16.22 -9.05 11.13
CA LEU A 577 -17.12 -8.06 10.55
C LEU A 577 -18.54 -8.62 10.33
N GLY A 578 -18.66 -9.86 9.83
CA GLY A 578 -19.95 -10.50 9.60
C GLY A 578 -20.69 -11.00 10.85
N ALA A 579 -19.96 -11.41 11.89
CA ALA A 579 -20.53 -11.99 13.11
C ALA A 579 -21.33 -11.00 13.97
N HIS A 580 -21.05 -9.69 13.84
CA HIS A 580 -21.70 -8.66 14.66
C HIS A 580 -23.17 -8.36 14.31
N HIS A 581 -23.71 -8.93 13.22
CA HIS A 581 -25.13 -8.80 12.85
C HIS A 581 -25.99 -9.99 13.31
N GLY A 582 -25.40 -10.96 14.03
CA GLY A 582 -26.08 -12.17 14.52
C GLY A 582 -26.44 -12.17 16.01
N VAL A 583 -26.37 -11.03 16.70
CA VAL A 583 -26.73 -10.89 18.13
C VAL A 583 -27.89 -9.94 18.31
#